data_AF-A0A022Q4R2-F1
#
_entry.id   AF-A0A022Q4R2-F1
#
_cell.length_a   1.000
_cell.length_b   1.000
_cell.length_c   1.000
_cell.angle_alpha   90.00
_cell.angle_beta   90.00
_cell.angle_gamma   90.00
#
_symmetry.space_group_name_H-M   'P 1'
#
loop_
_entity.id
_entity.type
_entity.pdbx_description
1 polymer ?
#
loop_
_entity_poly.entity_id
_entity_poly.type
_entity_poly.pdbx_seq_one_letter_code
_entity_poly.pdbx_strand_id
1 'polypeptide(L)'
;MYKAGVCTVVSAVKFTTGEISRKNIGFLDVKEIASNVLVDLFVDIRADEKSIIRGVFGQSKRLQPSKPCTKGQAAVALTSGRTTEFIKDELSRIEAENILRQIEFREVVSELLESGKIKQFWETKIEEERNRGLEVEANYRSAISALEQEKNFQENALAEFVKQKAALDCQEQLLSSLKAEVANLSERICIERNECIDEQCGMKDIKRDLEANFEGLVDAKSILEAEVEALRILRSWIEDEARKSQARAKVLLEAGRRWKWES
;
A
#
# COMPACT_ATOMS: atom_id res chain seq x y z
N MET A 1 -28.09 19.34 28.91
CA MET A 1 -29.11 20.06 29.69
C MET A 1 -30.50 19.61 29.25
N TYR A 2 -31.03 18.56 29.86
CA TYR A 2 -32.41 18.11 29.65
C TYR A 2 -33.19 18.38 30.95
N LYS A 3 -34.22 19.23 30.87
CA LYS A 3 -35.14 19.46 31.98
C LYS A 3 -36.02 18.21 32.14
N ALA A 4 -35.82 17.47 33.22
CA ALA A 4 -36.72 16.39 33.61
C ALA A 4 -38.02 16.98 34.13
N GLY A 5 -39.11 16.78 33.38
CA GLY A 5 -40.47 17.10 33.82
C GLY A 5 -40.91 16.14 34.92
N VAL A 6 -41.33 16.69 36.06
CA VAL A 6 -41.95 15.95 37.15
C VAL A 6 -43.31 15.45 36.66
N CYS A 7 -43.40 14.15 36.39
CA CYS A 7 -44.64 13.49 36.00
C CYS A 7 -45.45 13.16 37.25
N THR A 8 -46.41 14.02 37.60
CA THR A 8 -47.39 13.72 38.65
C THR A 8 -48.35 12.66 38.10
N VAL A 9 -48.22 11.42 38.57
CA VAL A 9 -49.12 10.31 38.22
C VAL A 9 -50.50 10.59 38.84
N VAL A 10 -51.40 11.16 38.05
CA VAL A 10 -52.82 11.22 38.39
C VAL A 10 -53.45 9.92 37.92
N SER A 11 -53.80 9.05 38.85
CA SER A 11 -54.54 7.81 38.58
C SER A 11 -55.91 8.14 37.98
N ALA A 12 -56.06 7.94 36.67
CA ALA A 12 -57.34 8.04 35.98
C ALA A 12 -58.13 6.74 36.17
N VAL A 13 -59.08 6.73 37.11
CA VAL A 13 -60.13 5.70 37.14
C VAL A 13 -61.07 5.96 35.96
N LYS A 14 -60.95 5.15 34.90
CA LYS A 14 -61.83 5.17 33.74
C LYS A 14 -63.17 4.53 34.09
N PHE A 15 -64.24 5.33 34.05
CA PHE A 15 -65.59 4.81 33.83
C PHE A 15 -66.03 5.26 32.43
N THR A 16 -66.15 4.32 31.51
CA THR A 16 -66.69 4.50 30.16
C THR A 16 -68.21 4.56 30.21
N THR A 17 -68.83 5.51 29.52
CA THR A 17 -70.04 5.30 28.69
C THR A 17 -70.49 6.61 28.04
N GLY A 18 -70.89 6.53 26.76
CA GLY A 18 -72.06 7.22 26.20
C GLY A 18 -71.94 8.72 25.94
N GLU A 19 -72.18 9.11 24.69
CA GLU A 19 -72.26 10.50 24.24
C GLU A 19 -73.18 11.35 25.13
N ILE A 20 -72.62 12.40 25.74
CA ILE A 20 -73.38 13.46 26.42
C ILE A 20 -72.98 14.80 25.82
N SER A 21 -74.00 15.49 25.34
CA SER A 21 -74.01 16.79 24.68
C SER A 21 -73.16 17.86 25.40
N ARG A 22 -72.26 18.48 24.63
CA ARG A 22 -71.39 19.60 25.03
C ARG A 22 -72.20 20.88 25.24
N LYS A 23 -72.51 21.22 26.50
CA LYS A 23 -72.71 22.61 26.93
C LYS A 23 -71.85 22.85 28.17
N ASN A 24 -70.96 23.84 28.06
CA ASN A 24 -69.95 24.22 29.05
C ASN A 24 -70.50 24.28 30.48
N ILE A 25 -70.00 23.42 31.35
CA ILE A 25 -70.06 23.59 32.80
C ILE A 25 -68.61 23.88 33.22
N GLY A 26 -68.32 25.16 33.47
CA GLY A 26 -67.01 25.62 33.91
C GLY A 26 -66.65 25.09 35.30
N PHE A 27 -65.37 24.85 35.52
CA PHE A 27 -64.80 24.53 36.83
C PHE A 27 -64.78 25.79 37.70
N LEU A 28 -64.95 25.64 39.01
CA LEU A 28 -64.69 26.74 39.94
C LEU A 28 -63.17 26.82 40.13
N ASP A 29 -62.49 27.68 39.37
CA ASP A 29 -61.07 27.95 39.62
C ASP A 29 -60.95 28.84 40.87
N VAL A 30 -60.54 28.23 41.97
CA VAL A 30 -60.34 28.88 43.26
C VAL A 30 -59.33 30.05 43.16
N LYS A 31 -58.46 30.05 42.15
CA LYS A 31 -57.49 31.13 41.89
C LYS A 31 -58.10 32.37 41.23
N GLU A 32 -59.27 32.24 40.60
CA GLU A 32 -59.97 33.35 39.92
C GLU A 32 -61.06 34.00 40.80
N ILE A 33 -61.33 33.45 41.98
CA ILE A 33 -62.34 33.96 42.91
C ILE A 33 -61.72 35.08 43.77
N ALA A 34 -62.42 36.20 43.89
CA ALA A 34 -62.02 37.29 44.78
C ALA A 34 -61.91 36.79 46.24
N SER A 35 -60.82 37.16 46.93
CA SER A 35 -60.49 36.60 48.25
C SER A 35 -61.58 36.79 49.31
N ASN A 36 -62.39 37.84 49.21
CA ASN A 36 -63.54 38.08 50.08
C ASN A 36 -64.66 37.03 49.87
N VAL A 37 -64.98 36.71 48.62
CA VAL A 37 -65.98 35.69 48.27
C VAL A 37 -65.51 34.29 48.68
N LEU A 38 -64.21 34.04 48.65
CA LEU A 38 -63.62 32.77 49.07
C LEU A 38 -63.70 32.56 50.60
N VAL A 39 -63.58 33.63 51.39
CA VAL A 39 -63.77 33.59 52.83
C VAL A 39 -65.24 33.32 53.17
N ASP A 40 -66.18 33.99 52.50
CA ASP A 40 -67.62 33.76 52.68
C ASP A 40 -67.99 32.31 52.30
N LEU A 41 -67.42 31.81 51.22
CA LEU A 41 -67.55 30.42 50.78
C LEU A 41 -67.01 29.42 51.81
N PHE A 42 -65.85 29.71 52.40
CA PHE A 42 -65.26 28.87 53.44
C PHE A 42 -66.10 28.85 54.72
N VAL A 43 -66.63 30.01 55.12
CA VAL A 43 -67.54 30.13 56.27
C VAL A 43 -68.83 29.34 56.02
N ASP A 44 -69.40 29.42 54.81
CA ASP A 44 -70.59 28.64 54.44
C ASP A 44 -70.32 27.13 54.50
N ILE A 45 -69.21 26.64 53.93
CA ILE A 45 -68.82 25.22 53.97
C ILE A 45 -68.63 24.73 55.42
N ARG A 46 -68.12 25.59 56.30
CA ARG A 46 -67.93 25.30 57.73
C ARG A 46 -69.23 25.38 58.56
N ALA A 47 -70.31 25.94 58.01
CA ALA A 47 -71.60 26.05 58.69
C ALA A 47 -72.38 24.72 58.77
N ASP A 48 -71.80 23.62 58.27
CA ASP A 48 -72.31 22.25 58.30
C ASP A 48 -73.78 22.13 57.87
N GLU A 49 -74.71 21.77 58.78
CA GLU A 49 -76.15 21.68 58.47
C GLU A 49 -76.78 22.98 57.99
N LYS A 50 -76.17 24.13 58.32
CA LYS A 50 -76.63 25.47 57.91
C LYS A 50 -75.96 25.98 56.64
N SER A 51 -75.07 25.19 56.02
CA SER A 51 -74.43 25.56 54.76
C SER A 51 -75.45 25.65 53.63
N ILE A 52 -75.49 26.80 52.97
CA ILE A 52 -76.31 27.07 51.78
C ILE A 52 -75.87 26.13 50.66
N ILE A 53 -74.56 25.96 50.48
CA ILE A 53 -74.00 25.12 49.41
C ILE A 53 -74.30 23.64 49.66
N ARG A 54 -74.16 23.15 50.90
CA ARG A 54 -74.60 21.80 51.27
C ARG A 54 -76.10 21.63 51.07
N GLY A 55 -76.90 22.65 51.38
CA GLY A 55 -78.35 22.66 51.14
C GLY A 55 -78.69 22.48 49.65
N VAL A 56 -78.14 23.34 48.79
CA VAL A 56 -78.43 23.34 47.34
C VAL A 56 -77.91 22.06 46.66
N PHE A 57 -76.64 21.71 46.90
CA PHE A 57 -76.03 20.54 46.25
C PHE A 57 -76.45 19.21 46.88
N GLY A 58 -76.73 19.19 48.19
CA GLY A 58 -77.15 17.98 48.92
C GLY A 58 -78.59 17.56 48.67
N GLN A 59 -79.54 18.51 48.52
CA GLN A 59 -80.94 18.18 48.23
C GLN A 59 -81.17 17.76 46.77
N SER A 60 -80.28 18.15 45.86
CA SER A 60 -80.39 17.83 44.43
C SER A 60 -80.48 16.32 44.16
N LYS A 61 -79.75 15.47 44.92
CA LYS A 61 -79.81 14.00 44.80
C LYS A 61 -81.09 13.39 45.38
N ARG A 62 -81.66 14.01 46.42
CA ARG A 62 -82.97 13.63 46.98
C ARG A 62 -84.11 13.91 46.01
N LEU A 63 -84.04 15.06 45.33
CA LEU A 63 -85.05 15.47 44.35
C LEU A 63 -84.92 14.72 43.01
N GLN A 64 -83.71 14.28 42.64
CA GLN A 64 -83.45 13.55 41.39
C GLN A 64 -82.51 12.35 41.60
N PRO A 65 -82.99 11.23 42.18
CA PRO A 65 -82.16 10.08 42.56
C PRO A 65 -81.46 9.40 41.37
N SER A 66 -82.12 9.38 40.21
CA SER A 66 -81.66 8.75 38.97
C SER A 66 -80.53 9.52 38.26
N LYS A 67 -80.29 10.78 38.64
CA LYS A 67 -79.24 11.59 38.02
C LYS A 67 -77.87 11.25 38.62
N PRO A 68 -76.80 11.11 37.81
CA PRO A 68 -75.46 10.89 38.33
C PRO A 68 -74.98 12.09 39.18
N CYS A 69 -74.17 11.80 40.19
CA CYS A 69 -73.59 12.82 41.07
C CYS A 69 -72.62 13.71 40.27
N THR A 70 -72.75 15.02 40.36
CA THR A 70 -71.80 15.95 39.74
C THR A 70 -70.54 16.08 40.59
N LYS A 71 -69.41 16.47 39.98
CA LYS A 71 -68.15 16.72 40.71
C LYS A 71 -68.32 17.76 41.82
N GLY A 72 -69.16 18.77 41.61
CA GLY A 72 -69.48 19.77 42.64
C GLY A 72 -70.26 19.18 43.82
N GLN A 73 -71.24 18.32 43.56
CA GLN A 73 -71.97 17.60 44.62
C GLN A 73 -71.05 16.67 45.41
N ALA A 74 -70.16 15.96 44.72
CA ALA A 74 -69.14 15.12 45.37
C ALA A 74 -68.17 15.96 46.22
N ALA A 75 -67.67 17.08 45.68
CA ALA A 75 -66.77 17.98 46.41
C ALA A 75 -67.45 18.52 47.69
N VAL A 76 -68.68 19.01 47.59
CA VAL A 76 -69.44 19.52 48.75
C VAL A 76 -69.71 18.41 49.79
N ALA A 77 -70.01 17.19 49.36
CA ALA A 77 -70.19 16.05 50.26
C ALA A 77 -68.88 15.60 50.95
N LEU A 78 -67.73 15.82 50.33
CA LEU A 78 -66.42 15.51 50.90
C LEU A 78 -65.90 16.63 51.81
N THR A 79 -66.27 17.89 51.55
CA THR A 79 -65.82 19.07 52.32
C THR A 79 -66.79 19.55 53.39
N SER A 80 -68.05 19.07 53.38
CA SER A 80 -69.10 19.42 54.35
C SER A 80 -69.77 18.14 54.89
N GLY A 81 -70.16 18.11 56.18
CA GLY A 81 -70.85 16.97 56.80
C GLY A 81 -70.01 16.09 57.73
N ARG A 82 -70.61 14.99 58.19
CA ARG A 82 -70.07 14.10 59.23
C ARG A 82 -68.80 13.34 58.82
N THR A 83 -68.52 13.19 57.52
CA THR A 83 -67.35 12.47 57.00
C THR A 83 -66.12 13.37 56.81
N THR A 84 -66.26 14.68 56.99
CA THR A 84 -65.20 15.66 56.75
C THR A 84 -64.03 15.51 57.70
N GLU A 85 -64.30 15.23 58.98
CA GLU A 85 -63.28 14.98 59.99
C GLU A 85 -62.44 13.75 59.63
N PHE A 86 -63.09 12.64 59.25
CA PHE A 86 -62.41 11.43 58.79
C PHE A 86 -61.52 11.66 57.56
N ILE A 87 -62.00 12.42 56.56
CA ILE A 87 -61.22 12.74 55.37
C ILE A 87 -60.02 13.63 55.73
N LYS A 88 -60.20 14.59 56.64
CA LYS A 88 -59.13 15.46 57.11
C LYS A 88 -58.05 14.68 57.87
N ASP A 89 -58.45 13.73 58.71
CA ASP A 89 -57.52 12.88 59.45
C ASP A 89 -56.74 11.96 58.50
N GLU A 90 -57.41 11.39 57.49
CA GLU A 90 -56.76 10.56 56.47
C GLU A 90 -55.80 11.38 55.58
N LEU A 91 -56.17 12.60 55.20
CA LEU A 91 -55.26 13.51 54.48
C LEU A 91 -54.03 13.87 55.34
N SER A 92 -54.24 14.14 56.63
CA SER A 92 -53.15 14.43 57.57
C SER A 92 -52.23 13.22 57.75
N ARG A 93 -52.79 12.01 57.79
CA ARG A 93 -52.04 10.75 57.84
C ARG A 93 -51.19 10.54 56.59
N ILE A 94 -51.76 10.74 55.40
CA ILE A 94 -51.05 10.65 54.12
C ILE A 94 -49.94 11.72 54.02
N GLU A 95 -50.21 12.93 54.49
CA GLU A 95 -49.22 14.01 54.51
C GLU A 95 -48.05 13.66 55.44
N ALA A 96 -48.32 13.14 56.63
CA ALA A 96 -47.29 12.66 57.55
C ALA A 96 -46.47 11.50 56.95
N GLU A 97 -47.10 10.52 56.31
CA GLU A 97 -46.39 9.44 55.59
C GLU A 97 -45.51 9.97 54.46
N ASN A 98 -45.98 10.97 53.72
CA ASN A 98 -45.20 11.57 52.63
C ASN A 98 -43.98 12.33 53.17
N ILE A 99 -44.13 13.05 54.28
CA ILE A 99 -43.02 13.71 54.97
C ILE A 99 -41.99 12.68 55.43
N LEU A 100 -42.43 11.57 56.04
CA LEU A 100 -41.53 10.49 56.46
C LEU A 100 -40.76 9.90 55.26
N ARG A 101 -41.43 9.59 54.15
CA ARG A 101 -40.76 9.11 52.92
C ARG A 101 -39.73 10.09 52.38
N GLN A 102 -40.00 11.39 52.46
CA GLN A 102 -39.04 12.41 52.01
C GLN A 102 -37.81 12.50 52.93
N ILE A 103 -38.00 12.29 54.24
CA ILE A 103 -36.91 12.22 55.21
C ILE A 103 -36.07 10.98 54.95
N GLU A 104 -36.69 9.80 54.85
CA GLU A 104 -36.00 8.54 54.53
C GLU A 104 -35.22 8.66 53.21
N PHE A 105 -35.83 9.21 52.16
CA PHE A 105 -35.14 9.44 50.89
C PHE A 105 -33.93 10.35 51.05
N ARG A 106 -34.06 11.43 51.83
CA ARG A 106 -32.96 12.36 52.09
C ARG A 106 -31.83 11.68 52.87
N GLU A 107 -32.15 10.87 53.88
CA GLU A 107 -31.17 10.12 54.67
C GLU A 107 -30.40 9.13 53.79
N VAL A 108 -31.10 8.34 52.96
CA VAL A 108 -30.47 7.42 52.01
C VAL A 108 -29.55 8.16 51.03
N VAL A 109 -29.99 9.31 50.50
CA VAL A 109 -29.16 10.12 49.60
C VAL A 109 -27.95 10.71 50.32
N SER A 110 -28.10 11.20 51.54
CA SER A 110 -26.99 11.70 52.35
C SER A 110 -25.98 10.60 52.69
N GLU A 111 -26.44 9.43 53.14
CA GLU A 111 -25.57 8.28 53.42
C GLU A 111 -24.79 7.86 52.16
N LEU A 112 -25.46 7.83 51.00
CA LEU A 112 -24.82 7.48 49.73
C LEU A 112 -23.72 8.50 49.34
N LEU A 113 -23.98 9.80 49.56
CA LEU A 113 -23.02 10.88 49.35
C LEU A 113 -21.85 10.82 50.35
N GLU A 114 -22.14 10.67 51.63
CA GLU A 114 -21.14 10.60 52.72
C GLU A 114 -20.27 9.35 52.63
N SER A 115 -20.85 8.23 52.18
CA SER A 115 -20.09 6.98 52.00
C SER A 115 -18.93 7.13 51.03
N GLY A 116 -18.94 8.15 50.15
CA GLY A 116 -17.88 8.44 49.19
C GLY A 116 -17.68 7.35 48.12
N LYS A 117 -18.41 6.24 48.19
CA LYS A 117 -18.25 5.05 47.32
C LYS A 117 -18.44 5.40 45.85
N ILE A 118 -19.40 6.26 45.55
CA ILE A 118 -19.66 6.73 44.18
C ILE A 118 -18.47 7.55 43.67
N LYS A 119 -17.95 8.47 44.49
CA LYS A 119 -16.81 9.30 44.12
C LYS A 119 -15.57 8.44 43.86
N GLN A 120 -15.25 7.53 44.79
CA GLN A 120 -14.11 6.63 44.67
C GLN A 120 -14.23 5.71 43.44
N PHE A 121 -15.44 5.20 43.16
CA PHE A 121 -15.69 4.39 41.96
C PHE A 121 -15.37 5.16 40.68
N TRP A 122 -15.84 6.41 40.56
CA TRP A 122 -15.57 7.24 39.39
C TRP A 122 -14.11 7.69 39.28
N GLU A 123 -13.47 8.05 40.39
CA GLU A 123 -12.04 8.36 40.40
C GLU A 123 -11.20 7.16 39.94
N THR A 124 -11.52 5.96 40.43
CA THR A 124 -10.87 4.71 39.98
C THR A 124 -11.08 4.48 38.49
N LYS A 125 -12.31 4.66 38.00
CA LYS A 125 -12.63 4.51 36.57
C LYS A 125 -11.90 5.53 35.69
N ILE A 126 -11.81 6.78 36.15
CA ILE A 126 -11.08 7.83 35.44
C ILE A 126 -9.59 7.49 35.36
N GLU A 127 -9.00 6.97 36.45
CA GLU A 127 -7.60 6.61 36.49
C GLU A 127 -7.29 5.37 35.63
N GLU A 128 -8.17 4.36 35.64
CA GLU A 128 -8.08 3.21 34.72
C GLU A 128 -8.07 3.66 33.26
N GLU A 129 -8.99 4.54 32.88
CA GLU A 129 -9.07 5.07 31.52
C GLU A 129 -7.87 5.96 31.15
N ARG A 130 -7.35 6.73 32.12
CA ARG A 130 -6.12 7.52 31.94
C ARG A 130 -4.91 6.63 31.66
N ASN A 131 -4.74 5.57 32.44
CA ASN A 131 -3.65 4.60 32.27
C ASN A 131 -3.78 3.86 30.94
N ARG A 132 -4.98 3.46 30.55
CA ARG A 132 -5.24 2.88 29.23
C ARG A 132 -4.86 3.84 28.09
N GLY A 133 -5.16 5.13 28.25
CA GLY A 133 -4.75 6.17 27.30
C GLY A 133 -3.24 6.27 27.15
N LEU A 134 -2.50 6.25 28.27
CA LEU A 134 -1.04 6.29 28.26
C LEU A 134 -0.42 5.05 27.61
N GLU A 135 -0.96 3.86 27.88
CA GLU A 135 -0.50 2.61 27.26
C GLU A 135 -0.72 2.62 25.74
N VAL A 136 -1.90 3.05 25.29
CA VAL A 136 -2.20 3.18 23.86
C VAL A 136 -1.28 4.21 23.19
N GLU A 137 -1.02 5.35 23.83
CA GLU A 137 -0.10 6.36 23.31
C GLU A 137 1.34 5.82 23.20
N ALA A 138 1.81 5.09 24.22
CA ALA A 138 3.13 4.46 24.20
C ALA A 138 3.25 3.43 23.07
N ASN A 139 2.24 2.57 22.91
CA ASN A 139 2.18 1.59 21.84
C ASN A 139 2.14 2.25 20.46
N TYR A 140 1.37 3.33 20.31
CA TYR A 140 1.30 4.10 19.06
C TYR A 140 2.64 4.73 18.70
N ARG A 141 3.33 5.36 19.66
CA ARG A 141 4.67 5.94 19.46
C ARG A 141 5.69 4.85 19.09
N SER A 142 5.63 3.69 19.74
CA SER A 142 6.50 2.56 19.41
C SER A 142 6.25 2.04 17.98
N ALA A 143 4.98 1.93 17.58
CA ALA A 143 4.61 1.51 16.23
C ALA A 143 5.09 2.51 15.16
N ILE A 144 4.97 3.83 15.41
CA ILE A 144 5.53 4.86 14.53
C ILE A 144 7.04 4.70 14.39
N SER A 145 7.75 4.56 15.51
CA SER A 145 9.21 4.42 15.49
C SER A 145 9.65 3.16 14.73
N ALA A 146 8.96 2.04 14.91
CA ALA A 146 9.23 0.81 14.18
C ALA A 146 8.97 0.98 12.66
N LEU A 147 7.88 1.66 12.29
CA LEU A 147 7.58 1.94 10.89
C LEU A 147 8.64 2.84 10.24
N GLU A 148 9.13 3.85 10.96
CA GLU A 148 10.17 4.74 10.47
C GLU A 148 11.52 4.03 10.32
N GLN A 149 11.87 3.13 11.25
CA GLN A 149 13.03 2.26 11.12
C GLN A 149 12.95 1.35 9.89
N GLU A 150 11.80 0.70 9.68
CA GLU A 150 11.59 -0.17 8.51
C GLU A 150 11.65 0.63 7.21
N LYS A 151 11.05 1.82 7.16
CA LYS A 151 11.14 2.71 6.01
C LYS A 151 12.61 3.07 5.69
N ASN A 152 13.38 3.45 6.70
CA ASN A 152 14.80 3.77 6.52
C ASN A 152 15.60 2.55 6.03
N PHE A 153 15.28 1.35 6.54
CA PHE A 153 15.90 0.10 6.09
C PHE A 153 15.61 -0.15 4.60
N GLN A 154 14.36 -0.01 4.18
CA GLN A 154 13.94 -0.19 2.79
C GLN A 154 14.60 0.83 1.85
N GLU A 155 14.65 2.11 2.25
CA GLU A 155 15.32 3.16 1.47
C GLU A 155 16.82 2.89 1.31
N ASN A 156 17.49 2.45 2.37
CA ASN A 156 18.90 2.07 2.32
C ASN A 156 19.13 0.84 1.42
N ALA A 157 18.31 -0.20 1.54
CA ALA A 157 18.38 -1.38 0.71
C ALA A 157 18.14 -1.06 -0.77
N LEU A 158 17.19 -0.18 -1.08
CA LEU A 158 16.95 0.31 -2.43
C LEU A 158 18.18 1.07 -2.97
N ALA A 159 18.79 1.95 -2.16
CA ALA A 159 19.98 2.69 -2.55
C ALA A 159 21.18 1.76 -2.84
N GLU A 160 21.37 0.71 -2.03
CA GLU A 160 22.39 -0.31 -2.28
C GLU A 160 22.10 -1.10 -3.56
N PHE A 161 20.84 -1.51 -3.77
CA PHE A 161 20.44 -2.22 -4.98
C PHE A 161 20.69 -1.38 -6.25
N VAL A 162 20.37 -0.09 -6.22
CA VAL A 162 20.65 0.82 -7.36
C VAL A 162 22.15 0.92 -7.63
N LYS A 163 22.99 1.00 -6.59
CA LYS A 163 24.46 0.99 -6.76
C LYS A 163 24.95 -0.32 -7.37
N GLN A 164 24.46 -1.46 -6.89
CA GLN A 164 24.82 -2.78 -7.43
C GLN A 164 24.39 -2.91 -8.89
N LYS A 165 23.17 -2.47 -9.23
CA LYS A 165 22.68 -2.47 -10.61
C LYS A 165 23.56 -1.60 -11.51
N ALA A 166 23.88 -0.38 -11.09
CA ALA A 166 24.76 0.50 -11.87
C ALA A 166 26.15 -0.12 -12.08
N ALA A 167 26.72 -0.80 -11.07
CA ALA A 167 27.98 -1.51 -11.20
C ALA A 167 27.90 -2.68 -12.20
N LEU A 168 26.81 -3.45 -12.18
CA LEU A 168 26.57 -4.52 -13.15
C LEU A 168 26.39 -3.96 -14.57
N ASP A 169 25.63 -2.88 -14.75
CA ASP A 169 25.46 -2.24 -16.05
C ASP A 169 26.80 -1.76 -16.62
N CYS A 170 27.70 -1.20 -15.78
CA CYS A 170 29.06 -0.85 -16.19
C CYS A 170 29.89 -2.08 -16.60
N GLN A 171 29.78 -3.19 -15.86
CA GLN A 171 30.47 -4.44 -16.21
C GLN A 171 29.94 -5.02 -17.53
N GLU A 172 28.63 -4.98 -17.76
CA GLU A 172 28.01 -5.45 -19.00
C GLU A 172 28.47 -4.62 -20.21
N GLN A 173 28.57 -3.30 -20.06
CA GLN A 173 29.12 -2.42 -21.09
C GLN A 173 30.58 -2.76 -21.40
N LEU A 174 31.40 -2.98 -20.37
CA LEU A 174 32.80 -3.37 -20.56
C LEU A 174 32.92 -4.71 -21.28
N LEU A 175 32.13 -5.71 -20.88
CA LEU A 175 32.11 -7.03 -21.53
C LEU A 175 31.65 -6.94 -23.00
N SER A 176 30.66 -6.10 -23.28
CA SER A 176 30.18 -5.85 -24.64
C SER A 176 31.27 -5.21 -25.50
N SER A 177 32.00 -4.23 -24.96
CA SER A 177 33.13 -3.61 -25.64
C SER A 177 34.26 -4.60 -25.90
N LEU A 178 34.61 -5.42 -24.90
CA LEU A 178 35.66 -6.42 -25.04
C LEU A 178 35.28 -7.49 -26.07
N LYS A 179 34.00 -7.90 -26.09
CA LYS A 179 33.48 -8.84 -27.10
C LYS A 179 33.63 -8.26 -28.51
N ALA A 180 33.34 -6.97 -28.70
CA ALA A 180 33.52 -6.30 -29.98
C ALA A 180 35.01 -6.22 -30.39
N GLU A 181 35.90 -5.91 -29.44
CA GLU A 181 37.35 -5.85 -29.70
C GLU A 181 37.90 -7.24 -30.08
N VAL A 182 37.50 -8.30 -29.38
CA VAL A 182 37.88 -9.68 -29.71
C VAL A 182 37.39 -10.08 -31.10
N ALA A 183 36.15 -9.70 -31.47
CA ALA A 183 35.62 -9.95 -32.81
C ALA A 183 36.46 -9.24 -33.88
N ASN A 184 36.80 -7.96 -33.68
CA ASN A 184 37.64 -7.19 -34.60
C ASN A 184 39.05 -7.78 -34.73
N LEU A 185 39.68 -8.18 -33.62
CA LEU A 185 40.99 -8.82 -33.64
C LEU A 185 40.95 -10.17 -34.35
N SER A 186 39.89 -10.96 -34.13
CA SER A 186 39.70 -12.23 -34.83
C SER A 186 39.57 -12.03 -36.34
N GLU A 187 38.82 -11.02 -36.78
CA GLU A 187 38.69 -10.70 -38.20
C GLU A 187 40.04 -10.28 -38.81
N ARG A 188 40.78 -9.40 -38.12
CA ARG A 188 42.13 -8.98 -38.55
C ARG A 188 43.09 -10.16 -38.68
N ILE A 189 43.11 -11.07 -37.71
CA ILE A 189 43.95 -12.28 -37.75
C ILE A 189 43.57 -13.16 -38.94
N CYS A 190 42.28 -13.28 -39.27
CA CYS A 190 41.84 -14.02 -40.45
C CYS A 190 42.35 -13.38 -41.75
N ILE A 191 42.32 -12.05 -41.85
CA ILE A 191 42.84 -11.31 -43.01
C ILE A 191 44.36 -11.53 -43.13
N GLU A 192 45.12 -11.25 -42.06
CA GLU A 192 46.58 -11.41 -42.04
C GLU A 192 47.00 -12.86 -42.34
N ARG A 193 46.23 -13.85 -41.85
CA ARG A 193 46.46 -15.27 -42.18
C ARG A 193 46.28 -15.52 -43.67
N ASN A 194 45.24 -14.98 -44.29
CA ASN A 194 44.99 -15.18 -45.72
C ASN A 194 46.09 -14.53 -46.56
N GLU A 195 46.51 -13.30 -46.20
CA GLU A 195 47.65 -12.62 -46.84
C GLU A 195 48.93 -13.46 -46.74
N CYS A 196 49.22 -14.02 -45.57
CA CYS A 196 50.37 -14.90 -45.38
C CYS A 196 50.29 -16.18 -46.24
N ILE A 197 49.10 -16.77 -46.39
CA ILE A 197 48.89 -17.94 -47.26
C ILE A 197 49.11 -17.55 -48.73
N ASP A 198 48.60 -16.40 -49.16
CA ASP A 198 48.77 -15.90 -50.53
C ASP A 198 50.24 -15.63 -50.85
N GLU A 199 50.97 -14.97 -49.93
CA GLU A 199 52.42 -14.78 -50.03
C GLU A 199 53.18 -16.11 -50.09
N GLN A 200 52.80 -17.09 -49.25
CA GLN A 200 53.42 -18.41 -49.26
C GLN A 200 53.18 -19.14 -50.61
N CYS A 201 52.00 -19.00 -51.20
CA CYS A 201 51.70 -19.52 -52.54
C CYS A 201 52.58 -18.83 -53.59
N GLY A 202 52.66 -17.50 -53.57
CA GLY A 202 53.53 -16.73 -54.47
C GLY A 202 55.01 -17.11 -54.35
N MET A 203 55.52 -17.33 -53.12
CA MET A 203 56.88 -17.83 -52.91
C MET A 203 57.10 -19.23 -53.49
N LYS A 204 56.12 -20.12 -53.38
CA LYS A 204 56.20 -21.46 -53.99
C LYS A 204 56.23 -21.37 -55.52
N ASP A 205 55.47 -20.45 -56.11
CA ASP A 205 55.45 -20.24 -57.56
C ASP A 205 56.80 -19.72 -58.04
N ILE A 206 57.34 -18.67 -57.40
CA ILE A 206 58.68 -18.13 -57.70
C ILE A 206 59.76 -19.22 -57.55
N LYS A 207 59.65 -20.07 -56.52
CA LYS A 207 60.57 -21.18 -56.32
C LYS A 207 60.52 -22.16 -57.50
N ARG A 208 59.32 -22.56 -57.95
CA ARG A 208 59.16 -23.46 -59.11
C ARG A 208 59.73 -22.84 -60.39
N ASP A 209 59.47 -21.56 -60.63
CA ASP A 209 60.01 -20.84 -61.78
C ASP A 209 61.54 -20.80 -61.75
N LEU A 210 62.13 -20.58 -60.57
CA LEU A 210 63.58 -20.58 -60.39
C LEU A 210 64.18 -21.97 -60.61
N GLU A 211 63.54 -23.02 -60.11
CA GLU A 211 63.95 -24.42 -60.34
C GLU A 211 63.91 -24.77 -61.84
N ALA A 212 62.84 -24.40 -62.55
CA ALA A 212 62.72 -24.63 -64.00
C ALA A 212 63.77 -23.85 -64.80
N ASN A 213 64.03 -22.59 -64.44
CA ASN A 213 65.09 -21.79 -65.07
C ASN A 213 66.49 -22.38 -64.82
N PHE A 214 66.73 -22.90 -63.62
CA PHE A 214 67.99 -23.55 -63.28
C PHE A 214 68.18 -24.85 -64.06
N GLU A 215 67.15 -25.69 -64.18
CA GLU A 215 67.17 -26.90 -65.00
C GLU A 215 67.47 -26.55 -66.48
N GLY A 216 66.79 -25.54 -67.03
CA GLY A 216 67.08 -25.05 -68.38
C GLY A 216 68.52 -24.53 -68.56
N LEU A 217 69.10 -23.91 -67.53
CA LEU A 217 70.50 -23.46 -67.56
C LEU A 217 71.47 -24.65 -67.54
N VAL A 218 71.17 -25.68 -66.74
CA VAL A 218 71.96 -26.93 -66.70
C VAL A 218 71.91 -27.66 -68.04
N ASP A 219 70.74 -27.72 -68.68
CA ASP A 219 70.58 -28.29 -70.02
C ASP A 219 71.39 -27.51 -71.05
N ALA A 220 71.27 -26.18 -71.06
CA ALA A 220 72.04 -25.31 -71.96
C ALA A 220 73.55 -25.47 -71.75
N LYS A 221 74.00 -25.57 -70.49
CA LYS A 221 75.39 -25.86 -70.16
C LYS A 221 75.84 -27.21 -70.72
N SER A 222 75.03 -28.25 -70.58
CA SER A 222 75.34 -29.59 -71.08
C SER A 222 75.47 -29.61 -72.61
N ILE A 223 74.60 -28.87 -73.31
CA ILE A 223 74.67 -28.68 -74.76
C ILE A 223 75.99 -27.99 -75.14
N LEU A 224 76.33 -26.88 -74.48
CA LEU A 224 77.58 -26.15 -74.74
C LEU A 224 78.82 -27.01 -74.47
N GLU A 225 78.84 -27.82 -73.41
CA GLU A 225 79.93 -28.75 -73.13
C GLU A 225 80.07 -29.81 -74.24
N ALA A 226 78.95 -30.34 -74.75
CA ALA A 226 78.96 -31.26 -75.88
C ALA A 226 79.46 -30.59 -77.18
N GLU A 227 79.06 -29.34 -77.45
CA GLU A 227 79.56 -28.55 -78.58
C GLU A 227 81.06 -28.29 -78.47
N VAL A 228 81.56 -27.93 -77.28
CA VAL A 228 82.99 -27.74 -77.02
C VAL A 228 83.77 -29.04 -77.30
N GLU A 229 83.27 -30.18 -76.84
CA GLU A 229 83.91 -31.47 -77.10
C GLU A 229 83.84 -31.86 -78.59
N ALA A 230 82.72 -31.61 -79.26
CA ALA A 230 82.61 -31.81 -80.71
C ALA A 230 83.61 -30.95 -81.49
N LEU A 231 83.79 -29.68 -81.12
CA LEU A 231 84.81 -28.79 -81.69
C LEU A 231 86.23 -29.29 -81.40
N ARG A 232 86.49 -29.83 -80.20
CA ARG A 232 87.78 -30.42 -79.83
C ARG A 232 88.10 -31.64 -80.71
N ILE A 233 87.14 -32.55 -80.91
CA ILE A 233 87.27 -33.71 -81.79
C ILE A 233 87.52 -33.25 -83.22
N LEU A 234 86.73 -32.30 -83.73
CA LEU A 234 86.88 -31.76 -85.09
C LEU A 234 88.28 -31.15 -85.29
N ARG A 235 88.76 -30.36 -84.33
CA ARG A 235 90.12 -29.80 -84.36
C ARG A 235 91.18 -30.90 -84.44
N SER A 236 91.08 -31.93 -83.61
CA SER A 236 92.04 -33.05 -83.63
C SER A 236 92.04 -33.79 -84.98
N TRP A 237 90.88 -33.97 -85.60
CA TRP A 237 90.75 -34.57 -86.93
C TRP A 237 91.38 -33.70 -88.02
N ILE A 238 91.15 -32.38 -87.99
CA ILE A 238 91.77 -31.43 -88.90
C ILE A 238 93.30 -31.45 -88.76
N GLU A 239 93.81 -31.46 -87.53
CA GLU A 239 95.25 -31.56 -87.26
C GLU A 239 95.85 -32.89 -87.76
N ASP A 240 95.14 -34.02 -87.58
CA ASP A 240 95.50 -35.33 -88.12
C ASP A 240 95.55 -35.33 -89.66
N GLU A 241 94.53 -34.78 -90.33
CA GLU A 241 94.47 -34.71 -91.79
C GLU A 241 95.50 -33.74 -92.35
N ALA A 242 95.77 -32.62 -91.66
CA ALA A 242 96.87 -31.71 -91.99
C ALA A 242 98.23 -32.42 -91.92
N ARG A 243 98.48 -33.23 -90.88
CA ARG A 243 99.68 -34.07 -90.77
C ARG A 243 99.78 -35.10 -91.91
N LYS A 244 98.68 -35.79 -92.24
CA LYS A 244 98.64 -36.74 -93.37
C LYS A 244 98.88 -36.04 -94.72
N SER A 245 98.26 -34.89 -94.93
CA SER A 245 98.44 -34.06 -96.12
C SER A 245 99.90 -33.59 -96.26
N GLN A 246 100.52 -33.14 -95.17
CA GLN A 246 101.94 -32.79 -95.16
C GLN A 246 102.84 -34.00 -95.46
N ALA A 247 102.53 -35.18 -94.93
CA ALA A 247 103.25 -36.41 -95.25
C ALA A 247 103.10 -36.80 -96.73
N ARG A 248 101.88 -36.75 -97.29
CA ARG A 248 101.63 -36.95 -98.73
C ARG A 248 102.40 -35.94 -99.59
N ALA A 249 102.40 -34.66 -99.20
CA ALA A 249 103.16 -33.61 -99.88
C ALA A 249 104.67 -33.87 -99.85
N LYS A 250 105.22 -34.34 -98.72
CA LYS A 250 106.63 -34.77 -98.62
C LYS A 250 106.95 -35.94 -99.58
N VAL A 251 106.08 -36.96 -99.63
CA VAL A 251 106.22 -38.08 -100.57
C VAL A 251 106.17 -37.60 -102.03
N LEU A 252 105.27 -36.67 -102.36
CA LEU A 252 105.18 -36.07 -103.70
C LEU A 252 106.41 -35.20 -104.02
N LEU A 253 106.98 -34.49 -103.05
CA LEU A 253 108.25 -33.76 -103.22
C LEU A 253 109.43 -34.72 -103.45
N GLU A 254 109.48 -35.85 -102.75
CA GLU A 254 110.49 -36.90 -102.98
C GLU A 254 110.30 -37.60 -104.32
N ALA A 255 109.07 -37.90 -104.73
CA ALA A 255 108.75 -38.40 -106.06
C ALA A 255 109.12 -37.38 -107.16
N GLY A 256 108.84 -36.09 -106.93
CA GLY A 256 109.25 -34.99 -107.79
C GLY A 256 110.78 -34.83 -107.88
N ARG A 257 111.52 -35.06 -106.78
CA ARG A 257 112.99 -35.13 -106.80
C ARG A 257 113.49 -36.34 -107.59
N ARG A 258 112.83 -37.51 -107.51
CA ARG A 258 113.15 -38.70 -108.32
C ARG A 258 112.80 -38.53 -109.81
N TRP A 259 111.84 -37.67 -110.13
CA TRP A 259 111.46 -37.32 -111.50
C TRP A 259 112.22 -36.13 -112.08
N LYS A 260 113.08 -35.46 -111.30
CA LYS A 260 114.12 -34.60 -111.87
C LYS A 260 115.20 -35.48 -112.47
N TRP A 261 115.04 -35.77 -113.75
CA TRP A 261 116.15 -36.12 -114.61
C TRP A 261 117.15 -34.97 -114.59
N GLU A 262 118.44 -35.28 -114.42
CA GLU A 262 119.51 -34.38 -114.83
C GLU A 262 119.35 -34.12 -116.33
N SER A 263 118.79 -32.96 -116.66
CA SER A 263 119.08 -32.19 -117.87
C SER A 263 118.58 -30.75 -117.72
#